data_AF-V7F7P6-F1
#
_entry.id   AF-V7F7P6-F1
#
_cell.length_a   1.000
_cell.length_b   1.000
_cell.length_c   1.000
_cell.angle_alpha   90.00
_cell.angle_beta   90.00
_cell.angle_gamma   90.00
#
_symmetry.space_group_name_H-M   'P 1'
#
loop_
_entity.id
_entity.type
_entity.pdbx_description
1 polymer ?
#
loop_
_entity_poly.entity_id
_entity_poly.type
_entity_poly.pdbx_seq_one_letter_code
_entity_poly.pdbx_strand_id
1 'polypeptide(L)'
;LLNETLFTSLAQARVAIALWHADYNTARPHSQIAWQTPAEFASTFNPRRSLALRYAKGSAPAPVASPAQQGTTHAGNELKTG
;
A
#
# COMPACT_ATOMS: atom_id res chain seq x y z
N LEU A 1 -0.38 -11.50 32.10
CA LEU A 1 -0.88 -12.75 31.49
C LEU A 1 -1.30 -12.42 30.06
N LEU A 2 -0.80 -13.15 29.06
CA LEU A 2 -1.29 -13.03 27.68
C LEU A 2 -2.51 -13.95 27.51
N ASN A 3 -3.41 -13.59 26.59
CA ASN A 3 -4.68 -14.29 26.37
C ASN A 3 -4.44 -15.59 25.59
N GLU A 4 -4.27 -16.69 26.33
CA GLU A 4 -4.14 -18.04 25.75
C GLU A 4 -5.52 -18.71 25.68
N THR A 5 -5.81 -19.41 24.57
CA THR A 5 -7.06 -20.16 24.39
C THR A 5 -6.72 -21.58 23.95
N LEU A 6 -7.13 -22.58 24.73
CA LEU A 6 -7.00 -24.00 24.38
C LEU A 6 -8.20 -24.44 23.53
N PHE A 7 -7.90 -25.17 22.44
CA PHE A 7 -8.92 -25.78 21.59
C PHE A 7 -8.94 -27.29 21.79
N THR A 8 -10.14 -27.86 21.84
CA THR A 8 -10.32 -29.31 22.05
C THR A 8 -10.30 -30.09 20.74
N SER A 9 -10.44 -29.42 19.60
CA SER A 9 -10.31 -30.02 18.27
C SER A 9 -9.97 -28.97 17.20
N LEU A 10 -9.42 -29.44 16.07
CA LEU A 10 -9.13 -28.59 14.91
C LEU A 10 -10.41 -27.96 14.31
N ALA A 11 -11.52 -28.72 14.28
CA ALA A 11 -12.80 -28.23 13.79
C ALA A 11 -13.30 -27.05 14.64
N GLN A 12 -13.23 -27.17 15.97
CA GLN A 12 -13.62 -26.11 16.89
C GLN A 12 -12.72 -24.88 16.76
N ALA A 13 -11.41 -25.07 16.62
CA ALA A 13 -10.47 -23.97 16.40
C ALA A 13 -10.79 -23.19 15.11
N ARG A 14 -11.06 -23.90 14.00
CA ARG A 14 -11.41 -23.27 12.71
C ARG A 14 -12.66 -22.39 12.82
N VAL A 15 -13.70 -22.88 13.49
CA VAL A 15 -14.94 -22.12 13.69
C VAL A 15 -14.67 -20.88 14.55
N ALA A 16 -13.98 -21.05 15.68
CA ALA A 16 -13.68 -19.95 16.60
C ALA A 16 -12.85 -18.85 15.93
N ILE A 17 -11.81 -19.22 15.19
CA ILE A 17 -10.96 -18.27 14.45
C ILE A 17 -11.75 -17.58 13.34
N ALA A 18 -12.60 -18.29 12.61
CA ALA A 18 -13.42 -17.69 11.55
C ALA A 18 -14.39 -16.64 12.11
N LEU A 19 -15.05 -16.95 13.23
CA LEU A 19 -15.94 -16.01 13.92
C LEU A 19 -15.16 -14.80 14.44
N TRP A 20 -14.02 -15.03 15.08
CA TRP A 20 -13.17 -13.95 15.58
C TRP A 20 -12.67 -13.05 14.45
N HIS A 21 -12.24 -13.63 13.33
CA HIS A 21 -11.77 -12.88 12.17
C HIS A 21 -12.87 -12.00 11.57
N ALA A 22 -14.10 -12.52 11.47
CA ALA A 22 -15.25 -11.75 11.01
C ALA A 22 -15.56 -10.58 11.95
N ASP A 23 -15.66 -10.84 13.25
CA ASP A 23 -15.94 -9.84 14.29
C ASP A 23 -14.87 -8.73 14.32
N TYR A 24 -13.58 -9.12 14.33
CA TYR A 24 -12.46 -8.19 14.36
C TYR A 24 -12.46 -7.26 13.14
N ASN A 25 -12.68 -7.81 11.94
CA ASN A 25 -12.59 -7.02 10.73
C ASN A 25 -13.81 -6.14 10.47
N THR A 26 -14.99 -6.51 10.97
CA THR A 26 -16.25 -5.88 10.55
C THR A 26 -17.03 -5.19 11.66
N ALA A 27 -16.76 -5.49 12.93
CA ALA A 27 -17.53 -4.94 14.05
C ALA A 27 -16.70 -4.07 15.01
N ARG A 28 -15.37 -4.24 15.03
CA ARG A 28 -14.51 -3.57 16.02
C ARG A 28 -13.84 -2.32 15.44
N PRO A 29 -14.16 -1.12 15.97
CA PRO A 29 -13.45 0.09 15.61
C PRO A 29 -12.08 0.17 16.29
N HIS A 30 -11.05 0.60 15.57
CA HIS A 30 -9.67 0.66 16.07
C HIS A 30 -9.14 2.09 16.10
N SER A 31 -8.50 2.47 17.21
CA SER A 31 -8.05 3.85 17.46
C SER A 31 -7.00 4.36 16.46
N GLN A 32 -6.16 3.49 15.92
CA GLN A 32 -5.13 3.87 14.94
C GLN A 32 -5.69 4.22 13.56
N ILE A 33 -6.89 3.76 13.24
CA ILE A 33 -7.58 4.00 11.95
C ILE A 33 -8.83 4.84 12.18
N ALA A 34 -8.71 5.90 13.00
CA ALA A 34 -9.77 6.86 13.27
C ALA A 34 -11.08 6.22 13.77
N TRP A 35 -10.98 5.14 14.55
CA TRP A 35 -12.13 4.37 15.03
C TRP A 35 -12.98 3.76 13.92
N GLN A 36 -12.40 3.48 12.76
CA GLN A 36 -13.02 2.66 11.72
C GLN A 36 -12.77 1.18 12.01
N THR A 37 -13.64 0.33 11.46
CA THR A 37 -13.34 -1.10 11.34
C THR A 37 -12.28 -1.32 10.27
N PRO A 38 -11.48 -2.40 10.35
CA PRO A 38 -10.50 -2.71 9.32
C PRO A 38 -11.10 -2.82 7.92
N ALA A 39 -12.32 -3.36 7.79
CA ALA A 39 -13.03 -3.46 6.52
C ALA A 39 -13.41 -2.09 5.94
N GLU A 40 -13.92 -1.17 6.76
CA GLU A 40 -14.23 0.21 6.33
C GLU A 40 -12.96 0.93 5.88
N PHE A 41 -11.88 0.82 6.65
CA PHE A 41 -10.60 1.42 6.28
C PHE A 41 -10.08 0.83 4.96
N ALA A 42 -10.17 -0.49 4.77
CA ALA A 42 -9.78 -1.17 3.53
C ALA A 42 -10.54 -0.63 2.30
N SER A 43 -11.82 -0.27 2.45
CA SER A 43 -12.64 0.29 1.36
C SER A 43 -12.17 1.65 0.87
N THR A 44 -11.43 2.40 1.70
CA THR A 44 -10.86 3.71 1.31
C THR A 44 -9.62 3.59 0.44
N PHE A 45 -9.00 2.42 0.39
CA PHE A 45 -7.93 2.17 -0.56
C PHE A 45 -8.55 2.04 -1.95
N ASN A 46 -8.38 3.07 -2.75
CA ASN A 46 -8.51 2.95 -4.19
C ASN A 46 -7.15 2.42 -4.67
N PRO A 47 -6.97 1.10 -4.92
CA PRO A 47 -5.76 0.64 -5.53
C PRO A 47 -5.67 1.40 -6.85
N ARG A 48 -4.68 2.29 -6.98
CA ARG A 48 -4.33 2.83 -8.29
C ARG A 48 -4.21 1.60 -9.15
N ARG A 49 -5.16 1.40 -10.07
CA ARG A 49 -5.16 0.29 -11.03
C ARG A 49 -3.73 0.25 -11.50
N SER A 50 -2.99 -0.79 -11.09
CA SER A 50 -1.58 -0.91 -11.42
C SER A 50 -1.56 -0.65 -12.91
N LEU A 51 -0.93 0.47 -13.33
CA LEU A 51 -0.94 0.91 -14.71
C LEU A 51 -0.69 -0.34 -15.52
N ALA A 52 -1.71 -0.81 -16.26
CA ALA A 52 -1.77 -2.19 -16.73
C ALA A 52 -0.39 -2.54 -17.23
N LEU A 53 0.29 -3.51 -16.57
CA LEU A 53 1.70 -3.79 -16.79
C LEU A 53 1.95 -3.67 -18.29
N ARG A 54 2.58 -2.56 -18.72
CA ARG A 54 2.65 -2.23 -20.17
C ARG A 54 3.48 -3.26 -20.94
N TYR A 55 4.04 -4.22 -20.20
CA TYR A 55 4.73 -5.41 -20.64
C TYR A 55 4.17 -6.61 -19.87
N ALA A 56 3.52 -7.53 -20.59
CA ALA A 56 2.98 -8.78 -20.04
C ALA A 56 4.04 -9.72 -19.39
N LYS A 57 5.32 -9.32 -19.36
CA LYS A 57 6.46 -10.11 -18.89
C LYS A 57 7.42 -9.34 -17.96
N GLY A 58 7.09 -8.10 -17.57
CA GLY A 58 7.98 -7.25 -16.77
C GLY A 58 7.50 -7.05 -15.34
N SER A 59 8.41 -7.20 -14.36
CA SER A 59 8.15 -6.92 -12.93
C SER A 59 8.64 -5.53 -12.48
N ALA A 60 9.19 -4.74 -13.41
CA ALA A 60 9.78 -3.45 -13.07
C ALA A 60 8.68 -2.36 -12.95
N PRO A 61 8.60 -1.64 -11.82
CA PRO A 61 7.74 -0.47 -11.71
C PRO A 61 8.17 0.60 -12.71
N ALA A 62 7.23 1.43 -13.17
CA ALA A 62 7.57 2.58 -14.01
C ALA A 62 8.56 3.51 -13.25
N PRO A 63 9.57 4.06 -13.93
CA PRO A 63 10.53 4.95 -13.29
C PRO A 63 9.81 6.13 -12.64
N VAL A 64 10.06 6.34 -11.36
CA VAL A 64 9.45 7.41 -10.53
C VAL A 64 10.08 8.77 -10.82
N ALA A 65 11.27 8.80 -11.42
CA ALA A 65 11.96 10.02 -11.78
C ALA A 65 11.49 10.57 -13.14
N SER A 66 11.18 11.86 -13.19
CA SER A 66 10.97 12.57 -14.46
C SER A 66 12.32 12.69 -15.20
N PRO A 67 12.37 12.54 -16.53
CA PRO A 67 13.60 12.74 -17.29
C PRO A 67 14.08 14.19 -17.10
N ALA A 68 15.37 14.35 -16.82
CA ALA A 68 16.00 15.67 -16.75
C ALA A 68 15.80 16.42 -18.08
N GLN A 69 15.31 17.66 -18.01
CA GLN A 69 15.22 18.53 -19.18
C GLN A 69 16.64 18.78 -19.70
N GLN A 70 16.89 18.41 -20.97
CA GLN A 70 18.17 18.67 -21.62
C GLN A 70 18.39 20.19 -21.64
N GLY A 71 19.40 20.65 -20.90
CA GLY A 71 19.81 22.05 -20.89
C GLY A 71 20.20 22.48 -22.30
N THR A 72 19.49 23.46 -22.84
CA THR A 72 19.83 24.12 -24.10
C THR A 72 21.13 24.92 -23.92
N THR A 73 22.22 24.46 -24.54
CA THR A 73 23.45 25.23 -24.68
C THR A 73 23.24 26.32 -25.73
N HIS A 74 23.03 27.57 -25.31
CA HIS A 74 23.24 28.73 -26.17
C HIS A 74 24.65 29.25 -25.93
N ALA A 75 25.47 29.20 -26.99
CA ALA A 75 26.79 29.79 -27.07
C ALA A 75 26.71 31.28 -27.41
N GLY A 76 27.69 32.04 -26.93
CA GLY A 76 27.83 33.51 -27.08
C GLY A 76 27.56 34.16 -25.73
N ASN A 77 28.48 34.89 -25.10
CA ASN A 77 29.40 35.89 -25.65
C ASN A 77 30.50 36.22 -24.63
N GLU A 78 31.72 36.39 -25.16
CA GLU A 78 32.98 36.65 -24.46
C GLU A 78 33.00 38.05 -23.80
N LEU A 79 33.54 38.13 -22.58
CA LEU A 79 33.91 39.39 -21.93
C LEU A 79 35.40 39.64 -22.12
N LYS A 80 35.75 40.65 -22.92
CA LYS A 80 37.09 41.22 -23.04
C LYS A 80 37.40 42.04 -21.78
N THR A 81 38.43 41.65 -21.04
CA THR A 81 39.04 42.43 -19.96
C THR A 81 40.08 43.38 -20.56
N GLY A 82 40.05 44.68 -20.18
CA GLY A 82 41.19 45.61 -20.27
C GLY A 82 41.55 46.15 -21.65
#